data_AF-A0A0R2JF82-F1
#
_entry.id   AF-A0A0R2JF82-F1
#
_cell.length_a   1.000
_cell.length_b   1.000
_cell.length_c   1.000
_cell.angle_alpha   90.00
_cell.angle_beta   90.00
_cell.angle_gamma   90.00
#
_symmetry.space_group_name_H-M   'P 1'
#
loop_
_entity.id
_entity.type
_entity.pdbx_description
1 polymer ?
#
loop_
_entity_poly.entity_id
_entity_poly.type
_entity_poly.pdbx_seq_one_letter_code
_entity_poly.pdbx_strand_id
1 'polypeptide(L)'
;MTTIGGMHLATEVVTPMIAEAASASPVFKGKRISWSYGRIKGTYSYSAVQTGYFQHAATANQTFSGWKRKGVPAYAQQYVGLRRATAYWACK
;
A
#
# COMPACT_ATOMS: atom_id res chain seq x y z
N MET A 1 -0.64 -7.30 -13.63
CA MET A 1 -1.13 -5.94 -13.30
C MET A 1 -2.46 -5.76 -14.00
N THR A 2 -3.58 -5.80 -13.27
CA THR A 2 -4.92 -5.64 -13.86
C THR A 2 -5.29 -4.15 -13.82
N THR A 3 -5.30 -3.49 -14.97
CA THR A 3 -5.71 -2.09 -15.10
C THR A 3 -7.21 -2.05 -15.35
N ILE A 4 -8.00 -1.59 -14.38
CA ILE A 4 -9.39 -1.16 -14.61
C ILE A 4 -9.32 0.37 -14.69
N GLY A 5 -9.46 0.91 -15.90
CA GLY A 5 -9.65 2.35 -16.18
C GLY A 5 -8.71 3.31 -15.44
N GLY A 6 -7.47 3.47 -15.92
CA GLY A 6 -6.55 4.54 -15.45
C GLY A 6 -5.96 4.38 -14.05
N MET A 7 -6.44 3.43 -13.24
CA MET A 7 -5.93 3.13 -11.90
C MET A 7 -4.87 2.03 -11.98
N HIS A 8 -3.62 2.35 -11.66
CA HIS A 8 -2.59 1.33 -11.46
C HIS A 8 -2.54 0.98 -9.99
N LEU A 9 -2.90 -0.27 -9.69
CA LEU A 9 -2.88 -0.87 -8.37
C LEU A 9 -1.74 -1.89 -8.31
N ALA A 10 -0.83 -1.80 -7.35
CA ALA A 10 0.00 -2.94 -6.99
C ALA A 10 -0.36 -3.47 -5.61
N THR A 11 -0.11 -4.77 -5.45
CA THR A 11 -0.59 -5.59 -4.33
C THR A 11 0.53 -6.47 -3.86
N GLU A 12 0.73 -6.56 -2.55
CA GLU A 12 1.70 -7.46 -1.93
C GLU A 12 1.06 -8.16 -0.74
N VAL A 13 1.33 -9.45 -0.60
CA VAL A 13 0.75 -10.30 0.46
C VAL A 13 1.87 -10.73 1.39
N VAL A 14 1.71 -10.46 2.69
CA VAL A 14 2.66 -10.88 3.73
C VAL A 14 2.10 -12.08 4.48
N THR A 15 2.81 -13.21 4.37
CA THR A 15 2.50 -14.43 5.11
C THR A 15 2.88 -14.28 6.59
N PRO A 16 2.14 -14.91 7.51
CA PRO A 16 2.24 -14.63 8.95
C PRO A 16 3.56 -15.08 9.63
N MET A 17 4.53 -15.66 8.91
CA MET A 17 5.70 -16.32 9.53
C MET A 17 6.94 -15.42 9.65
N ILE A 18 7.01 -14.30 8.93
CA ILE A 18 8.15 -13.37 8.94
C ILE A 18 7.57 -11.95 8.83
N ALA A 19 7.33 -11.30 9.96
CA ALA A 19 6.82 -9.93 9.99
C ALA A 19 7.98 -8.95 9.72
N GLU A 20 8.38 -8.82 8.46
CA GLU A 20 9.34 -7.81 8.04
C GLU A 20 8.56 -6.61 7.48
N ALA A 21 8.90 -5.41 7.94
CA ALA A 21 8.50 -4.19 7.25
C ALA A 21 9.13 -4.22 5.85
N ALA A 22 8.31 -4.40 4.82
CA ALA A 22 8.75 -4.41 3.44
C ALA A 22 8.66 -3.00 2.85
N SER A 23 9.58 -2.68 1.94
CA SER A 23 9.52 -1.45 1.17
C SER A 23 9.79 -1.74 -0.30
N ALA A 24 8.99 -1.16 -1.17
CA ALA A 24 9.11 -1.26 -2.60
C ALA A 24 9.15 0.12 -3.23
N SER A 25 9.77 0.20 -4.41
CA SER A 25 9.83 1.42 -5.23
C SER A 25 9.22 1.20 -6.61
N PRO A 26 7.91 0.89 -6.70
CA PRO A 26 7.29 0.66 -7.99
C PRO A 26 7.29 1.92 -8.85
N VAL A 27 7.27 1.73 -10.17
CA VAL A 27 7.26 2.80 -11.15
C VAL A 27 5.84 2.96 -11.70
N PHE A 28 5.30 4.17 -11.64
CA PHE A 28 4.06 4.55 -12.28
C PHE A 28 4.29 5.75 -13.20
N LYS A 29 3.91 5.63 -14.48
CA LYS A 29 4.13 6.67 -15.51
C LYS A 29 5.58 7.22 -15.51
N GLY A 30 6.57 6.34 -15.36
CA GLY A 30 7.99 6.71 -15.33
C GLY A 30 8.48 7.40 -14.04
N LYS A 31 7.64 7.53 -13.00
CA LYS A 31 8.03 8.07 -11.69
C LYS A 31 8.05 6.97 -10.64
N ARG A 32 9.07 7.00 -9.78
CA ARG A 32 9.16 6.10 -8.63
C ARG A 32 8.18 6.52 -7.54
N ILE A 33 7.51 5.53 -6.98
CA ILE A 33 6.59 5.67 -5.86
C ILE A 33 7.27 5.08 -4.64
N SER A 34 7.23 5.78 -3.51
CA SER A 34 7.72 5.23 -2.24
C SER A 34 6.58 4.47 -1.59
N TRP A 35 6.75 3.17 -1.36
CA TRP A 35 5.73 2.35 -0.74
C TRP A 35 6.32 1.43 0.32
N SER A 36 5.83 1.55 1.55
CA SER A 36 6.18 0.69 2.67
C SER A 36 4.94 -0.03 3.16
N TYR A 37 5.07 -1.33 3.43
CA TYR A 37 3.93 -2.17 3.77
C TYR A 37 4.37 -3.38 4.59
N GLY A 38 3.40 -4.02 5.25
CA GLY A 38 3.64 -5.28 5.92
C GLY A 38 2.77 -5.46 7.15
N ARG A 39 3.39 -5.96 8.23
CA ARG A 39 2.73 -6.13 9.53
C ARG A 39 3.34 -5.26 10.61
N ILE A 40 2.48 -4.75 11.49
CA ILE A 40 2.84 -4.13 12.75
C ILE A 40 2.42 -5.07 13.88
N LYS A 41 3.34 -5.34 14.82
CA LYS A 41 3.12 -6.17 16.02
C LYS A 41 2.47 -7.53 15.71
N GLY A 42 2.81 -8.12 14.57
CA GLY A 42 2.28 -9.42 14.09
C GLY A 42 0.78 -9.46 13.77
N THR A 43 -0.01 -8.45 14.11
CA THR A 43 -1.48 -8.52 14.16
C THR A 43 -2.18 -7.46 13.34
N TYR A 44 -1.49 -6.37 12.98
CA TYR A 44 -2.03 -5.33 12.11
C TYR A 44 -1.36 -5.40 10.74
N SER A 45 -2.13 -5.34 9.67
CA SER A 45 -1.61 -5.03 8.34
C SER A 45 -1.52 -3.52 8.17
N TYR A 46 -0.49 -3.04 7.50
CA TYR A 46 -0.38 -1.64 7.12
C TYR A 46 0.09 -1.48 5.67
N SER A 47 -0.26 -0.32 5.10
CA SER A 47 0.21 0.14 3.79
C SER A 47 0.41 1.65 3.87
N ALA A 48 1.59 2.11 3.48
CA ALA A 48 2.02 3.50 3.53
C ALA A 48 2.64 3.88 2.19
N VAL A 49 1.97 4.70 1.40
CA VAL A 49 2.46 5.14 0.09
C VAL A 49 2.60 6.64 0.03
N GLN A 50 3.68 7.10 -0.60
CA GLN A 50 3.95 8.50 -0.85
C GLN A 50 4.49 8.70 -2.28
N THR A 51 3.92 9.68 -2.96
CA THR A 51 4.47 10.30 -4.17
C THR A 51 4.16 11.79 -4.24
N GLY A 52 5.17 12.58 -4.65
CA GLY A 52 5.02 14.00 -4.97
C GLY A 52 4.40 14.27 -6.35
N TYR A 53 4.15 13.24 -7.15
CA TYR A 53 3.78 13.39 -8.57
C TYR A 53 2.29 13.20 -8.83
N PHE A 54 1.62 12.32 -8.11
CA PHE A 54 0.26 11.88 -8.42
C PHE A 54 -0.66 11.86 -7.20
N GLN A 55 -1.97 11.84 -7.46
CA GLN A 55 -2.92 11.50 -6.42
C GLN A 55 -2.79 10.00 -6.14
N HIS A 56 -2.70 9.64 -4.87
CA HIS A 56 -2.40 8.26 -4.48
C HIS A 56 -3.20 7.85 -3.25
N ALA A 57 -3.32 6.55 -3.06
CA ALA A 57 -3.98 5.98 -1.90
C ALA A 57 -3.34 4.65 -1.50
N ALA A 58 -3.33 4.39 -0.20
CA ALA A 58 -2.96 3.11 0.38
C ALA A 58 -4.21 2.34 0.82
N THR A 59 -4.15 1.01 0.72
CA THR A 59 -5.13 0.10 1.33
C THR A 59 -4.40 -0.96 2.12
N ALA A 60 -4.83 -1.21 3.35
CA ALA A 60 -4.39 -2.35 4.15
C ALA A 60 -5.58 -3.29 4.33
N ASN A 61 -5.49 -4.48 3.74
CA ASN A 61 -6.58 -5.43 3.57
C ASN A 61 -7.83 -4.77 2.95
N GLN A 62 -8.84 -4.48 3.76
CA GLN A 62 -10.10 -3.86 3.33
C GLN A 62 -10.17 -2.38 3.73
N THR A 63 -9.19 -1.87 4.48
CA THR A 63 -9.18 -0.50 4.98
C THR A 63 -8.50 0.41 3.97
N PHE A 64 -9.27 1.36 3.45
CA PHE A 64 -8.82 2.34 2.46
C PHE A 64 -8.48 3.68 3.13
N SER A 65 -7.32 4.25 2.79
CA SER A 65 -6.86 5.54 3.34
C SER A 65 -7.57 6.77 2.75
N GLY A 66 -8.34 6.59 1.67
CA GLY A 66 -8.81 7.69 0.85
C GLY A 66 -7.75 8.18 -0.15
N TRP A 67 -8.20 8.84 -1.21
CA TRP A 67 -7.28 9.50 -2.15
C TRP A 67 -6.62 10.72 -1.52
N LYS A 68 -5.29 10.70 -1.42
CA LYS A 68 -4.48 11.81 -0.93
C LYS A 68 -3.85 12.57 -2.09
N ARG A 69 -3.77 13.89 -1.94
CA ARG A 69 -3.12 14.79 -2.90
C ARG A 69 -1.63 14.46 -2.97
N LYS A 70 -1.01 14.83 -4.09
CA LYS A 70 0.44 14.70 -4.28
C LYS A 70 1.21 15.33 -3.11
N GLY A 71 2.25 14.64 -2.63
CA GLY A 71 3.05 15.09 -1.49
C GLY A 71 2.42 14.89 -0.11
N VAL A 72 1.16 14.42 -0.02
CA VAL A 72 0.53 14.08 1.27
C VAL A 72 0.58 12.56 1.47
N PRO A 73 1.20 12.06 2.54
CA PRO A 73 1.32 10.61 2.75
C PRO A 73 -0.05 9.95 2.88
N ALA A 74 -0.25 8.83 2.19
CA ALA A 74 -1.43 7.98 2.33
C ALA A 74 -1.08 6.76 3.19
N TYR A 75 -1.78 6.61 4.31
CA TYR A 75 -1.58 5.53 5.26
C TYR A 75 -2.89 4.81 5.54
N ALA A 76 -2.86 3.48 5.46
CA ALA A 76 -3.94 2.60 5.87
C ALA A 76 -3.41 1.52 6.81
N GLN A 77 -4.22 1.16 7.81
CA GLN A 77 -3.91 0.08 8.74
C GLN A 77 -5.20 -0.65 9.11
N GLN A 78 -5.12 -1.98 9.21
CA GLN A 78 -6.23 -2.82 9.64
C GLN A 78 -5.75 -3.90 10.60
N TYR A 79 -6.51 -4.16 11.67
CA TYR A 79 -6.30 -5.35 12.50
C TYR A 79 -6.72 -6.61 11.72
N VAL A 80 -5.80 -7.55 11.57
CA VAL A 80 -6.01 -8.82 10.85
C VAL A 80 -5.76 -10.05 11.74
N GLY A 81 -5.27 -9.87 12.97
CA GLY A 81 -4.88 -10.98 13.85
C GLY A 81 -3.88 -11.89 13.14
N LEU A 82 -4.13 -13.19 13.15
CA LEU A 82 -3.31 -14.19 12.44
C LEU A 82 -3.67 -14.35 10.96
N ARG A 83 -4.73 -13.69 10.47
CA ARG A 83 -5.13 -13.76 9.06
C ARG A 83 -4.11 -13.05 8.19
N ARG A 84 -4.02 -13.40 6.90
CA ARG A 84 -3.07 -12.83 5.93
C ARG A 84 -3.14 -11.29 5.90
N ALA A 85 -1.97 -10.65 5.90
CA ALA A 85 -1.84 -9.21 5.73
C ALA A 85 -1.67 -8.94 4.24
N THR A 86 -2.47 -8.04 3.69
CA THR A 86 -2.39 -7.68 2.28
C THR A 86 -2.35 -6.18 2.17
N ALA A 87 -1.38 -5.66 1.43
CA ALA A 87 -1.22 -4.25 1.24
C ALA A 87 -1.37 -3.90 -0.24
N TYR A 88 -2.04 -2.79 -0.50
CA TYR A 88 -2.19 -2.23 -1.82
C TYR A 88 -1.79 -0.76 -1.84
N TRP A 89 -1.37 -0.30 -3.00
CA TRP A 89 -1.28 1.12 -3.32
C TRP A 89 -1.84 1.38 -4.71
N ALA A 90 -2.45 2.55 -4.88
CA ALA A 90 -2.97 3.01 -6.16
C ALA A 90 -2.51 4.44 -6.46
N CYS A 91 -2.29 4.72 -7.74
CA CYS A 91 -2.10 6.06 -8.27
C CYS A 91 -3.09 6.34 -9.41
N LYS A 92 -3.44 7.61 -9.60
CA LYS A 92 -4.14 8.11 -10.78
C LYS A 92 -3.50 9.40 -11.31
#